data_AF-A0A354BNV0-F1
#
_entry.id   AF-A0A354BNV0-F1
#
_cell.length_a   1.000
_cell.length_b   1.000
_cell.length_c   1.000
_cell.angle_alpha   90.00
_cell.angle_beta   90.00
_cell.angle_gamma   90.00
#
_symmetry.space_group_name_H-M   'P 1'
#
loop_
_entity.id
_entity.type
_entity.pdbx_description
1 polymer ?
#
loop_
_entity_poly.entity_id
_entity_poly.type
_entity_poly.pdbx_seq_one_letter_code
_entity_poly.pdbx_strand_id
1 'polypeptide(L)'
;MEDKYGITGWRKPIGYREIPEALLNSTDLGVIGDPYHTWSALLKEPSKQSEEFAILDTLFHDTLARALGNTFLLRSLRTINERLTLFRMLDFESPERAERTCRQHLEILNRIMAKDAVGAREAMWENIEAGRNHIRSTIKDALARSYLKKR
;
A
#
# COMPACT_ATOMS: atom_id res chain seq x y z
N MET A 1 -16.24 9.32 22.22
CA MET A 1 -16.53 10.02 20.95
C MET A 1 -16.18 9.05 19.86
N GLU A 2 -17.16 8.40 19.24
CA GLU A 2 -16.93 7.55 18.07
C GLU A 2 -16.50 8.43 16.90
N ASP A 3 -15.44 8.06 16.20
CA ASP A 3 -15.13 8.70 14.93
C ASP A 3 -16.16 8.27 13.86
N LYS A 4 -16.27 9.08 12.81
CA LYS A 4 -17.26 8.95 11.72
C LYS A 4 -17.24 7.57 11.02
N TYR A 5 -16.20 6.77 11.23
CA TYR A 5 -15.99 5.48 10.54
C TYR A 5 -15.86 4.30 11.53
N GLY A 6 -16.08 4.51 12.83
CA GLY A 6 -16.03 3.47 13.86
C GLY A 6 -14.63 2.94 14.18
N ILE A 7 -13.59 3.75 13.97
CA ILE A 7 -12.16 3.36 14.08
C ILE A 7 -11.63 3.53 15.52
N THR A 8 -12.44 4.09 16.43
CA THR A 8 -12.04 4.27 17.83
C THR A 8 -11.77 2.94 18.52
N GLY A 9 -10.50 2.67 18.82
CA GLY A 9 -10.05 1.42 19.46
C GLY A 9 -9.61 0.31 18.50
N TRP A 10 -9.50 0.61 17.20
CA TRP A 10 -9.03 -0.36 16.20
C TRP A 10 -7.61 -0.85 16.50
N ARG A 11 -7.46 -2.18 16.62
CA ARG A 11 -6.16 -2.86 16.67
C ARG A 11 -5.72 -3.21 15.25
N LYS A 12 -4.45 -2.93 14.95
CA LYS A 12 -3.85 -3.08 13.62
C LYS A 12 -3.93 -4.55 13.14
N PRO A 13 -4.46 -4.82 11.94
CA PRO A 13 -4.63 -6.15 11.37
C PRO A 13 -3.38 -6.68 10.67
N ILE A 14 -3.19 -8.00 10.75
CA ILE A 14 -2.07 -8.72 10.11
C ILE A 14 -2.35 -8.95 8.61
N GLY A 15 -3.54 -8.60 8.11
CA GLY A 15 -3.83 -8.66 6.69
C GLY A 15 -5.16 -8.09 6.23
N TYR A 16 -5.36 -8.13 4.90
CA TYR A 16 -6.51 -7.53 4.22
C TYR A 16 -7.88 -7.93 4.79
N ARG A 17 -8.05 -9.19 5.22
CA ARG A 17 -9.31 -9.72 5.77
C ARG A 17 -9.66 -9.22 7.16
N GLU A 18 -8.68 -8.66 7.86
CA GLU A 18 -8.84 -8.14 9.21
C GLU A 18 -9.02 -6.60 9.19
N ILE A 19 -8.98 -5.97 8.01
CA ILE A 19 -9.36 -4.57 7.84
C ILE A 19 -10.89 -4.45 7.99
N PRO A 20 -11.39 -3.57 8.87
CA PRO A 20 -12.82 -3.32 9.07
C PRO A 20 -13.55 -3.08 7.76
N GLU A 21 -14.71 -3.72 7.60
CA GLU A 21 -15.52 -3.60 6.39
C GLU A 21 -15.94 -2.14 6.10
N ALA A 22 -16.11 -1.32 7.14
CA ALA A 22 -16.37 0.12 7.01
C ALA A 22 -15.22 0.88 6.31
N LEU A 23 -13.97 0.58 6.67
CA LEU A 23 -12.78 1.15 6.01
C LEU A 23 -12.66 0.61 4.59
N LEU A 24 -12.89 -0.70 4.44
CA LEU A 24 -12.86 -1.33 3.14
C LEU A 24 -13.93 -0.76 2.23
N ASN A 25 -15.14 -0.43 2.65
CA ASN A 25 -16.21 -0.05 1.72
C ASN A 25 -16.30 1.45 1.43
N SER A 26 -15.44 2.28 2.02
CA SER A 26 -15.43 3.72 1.80
C SER A 26 -14.87 4.13 0.44
N THR A 27 -15.52 5.08 -0.23
CA THR A 27 -15.01 5.80 -1.41
C THR A 27 -14.37 7.14 -1.06
N ASP A 28 -14.51 7.57 0.19
CA ASP A 28 -13.95 8.81 0.73
C ASP A 28 -12.46 8.59 1.01
N LEU A 29 -11.58 9.27 0.25
CA LEU A 29 -10.14 9.24 0.46
C LEU A 29 -9.74 9.67 1.87
N GLY A 30 -10.56 10.52 2.53
CA GLY A 30 -10.39 10.94 3.92
C GLY A 30 -10.46 9.80 4.95
N VAL A 31 -10.89 8.60 4.55
CA VAL A 31 -10.88 7.39 5.39
C VAL A 31 -9.47 6.85 5.63
N ILE A 32 -8.50 7.17 4.75
CA ILE A 32 -7.08 6.92 4.98
C ILE A 32 -6.43 8.12 5.71
N GLY A 33 -7.23 9.09 6.16
CA GLY A 33 -6.78 10.47 6.40
C GLY A 33 -6.67 11.25 5.08
N ASP A 34 -6.17 12.48 5.09
CA ASP A 34 -5.69 13.09 3.84
C ASP A 34 -4.48 12.24 3.38
N PRO A 35 -4.61 11.45 2.29
CA PRO A 35 -3.56 10.52 1.89
C PRO A 35 -2.24 11.24 1.60
N TYR A 36 -2.30 12.50 1.19
CA TYR A 36 -1.10 13.33 1.03
C TYR A 36 -0.41 13.58 2.36
N HIS A 37 -1.15 13.95 3.40
CA HIS A 37 -0.61 14.13 4.75
C HIS A 37 -0.08 12.80 5.32
N THR A 38 -0.78 11.69 5.12
CA THR A 38 -0.36 10.37 5.58
C THR A 38 0.99 9.97 4.99
N TRP A 39 1.15 10.03 3.67
CA TRP A 39 2.40 9.66 3.00
C TRP A 39 3.53 10.67 3.24
N SER A 40 3.21 11.96 3.41
CA SER A 40 4.17 13.01 3.77
C SER A 40 4.71 12.83 5.20
N ALA A 41 3.86 12.45 6.14
CA ALA A 41 4.26 12.15 7.52
C ALA A 41 5.16 10.90 7.56
N LEU A 42 4.75 9.82 6.89
CA LEU A 42 5.54 8.58 6.81
C LEU A 42 6.90 8.78 6.12
N LEU A 43 7.02 9.71 5.17
CA LEU A 43 8.29 10.03 4.53
C LEU A 43 9.25 10.74 5.49
N LYS A 44 8.73 11.63 6.35
CA LYS A 44 9.53 12.40 7.32
C LYS A 44 9.93 11.54 8.52
N GLU A 45 8.99 10.73 9.00
CA GLU A 45 9.16 9.85 10.15
C GLU A 45 8.70 8.44 9.76
N PRO A 46 9.60 7.63 9.19
CA PRO A 46 9.27 6.25 8.83
C PRO A 46 8.82 5.50 10.08
N SER A 47 7.58 5.01 10.07
CA SER A 47 7.09 4.16 11.15
C SER A 47 7.95 2.89 11.21
N LYS A 48 8.30 2.43 12.42
CA LYS A 48 9.06 1.17 12.62
C LYS A 48 8.19 -0.08 12.41
N GLN A 49 6.93 0.07 12.01
CA GLN A 49 5.97 -1.03 11.92
C GLN A 49 5.66 -1.31 10.45
N SER A 50 6.43 -2.22 9.84
CA SER A 50 6.28 -2.65 8.44
C SER A 50 4.86 -3.14 8.11
N GLU A 51 4.19 -3.75 9.09
CA GLU A 51 2.78 -4.16 9.02
C GLU A 51 1.83 -2.98 8.78
N GLU A 52 1.98 -1.89 9.53
CA GLU A 52 1.15 -0.69 9.35
C GLU A 52 1.31 -0.12 7.95
N PHE A 53 2.55 -0.09 7.47
CA PHE A 53 2.88 0.38 6.14
C PHE A 53 2.23 -0.50 5.04
N ALA A 54 2.24 -1.82 5.23
CA ALA A 54 1.59 -2.76 4.32
C ALA A 54 0.06 -2.56 4.23
N ILE A 55 -0.58 -2.22 5.36
CA ILE A 55 -2.01 -1.91 5.40
C ILE A 55 -2.29 -0.59 4.67
N LEU A 56 -1.50 0.46 4.93
CA LEU A 56 -1.68 1.77 4.30
C LEU A 56 -1.46 1.71 2.79
N ASP A 57 -0.46 0.96 2.33
CA ASP A 57 -0.22 0.68 0.89
C ASP A 57 -1.42 -0.02 0.25
N THR A 58 -1.97 -1.00 0.95
CA THR A 58 -3.15 -1.75 0.49
C THR A 58 -4.39 -0.87 0.38
N LEU A 59 -4.66 -0.07 1.41
CA LEU A 59 -5.80 0.86 1.44
C LEU A 59 -5.68 1.92 0.36
N PHE A 60 -4.48 2.47 0.12
CA PHE A 60 -4.25 3.46 -0.92
C PHE A 60 -4.70 2.98 -2.30
N HIS A 61 -4.26 1.79 -2.72
CA HIS A 61 -4.66 1.23 -4.02
C HIS A 61 -6.14 0.86 -4.09
N ASP A 62 -6.71 0.35 -3.00
CA ASP A 62 -8.12 -0.01 -2.90
C ASP A 62 -9.02 1.23 -3.02
N THR A 63 -8.69 2.32 -2.34
CA THR A 63 -9.46 3.57 -2.41
C THR A 63 -9.35 4.24 -3.78
N LEU A 64 -8.18 4.22 -4.42
CA LEU A 64 -8.06 4.71 -5.81
C LEU A 64 -8.91 3.89 -6.78
N ALA A 65 -8.89 2.56 -6.67
CA ALA A 65 -9.71 1.69 -7.52
C ALA A 65 -11.22 1.92 -7.32
N ARG A 66 -11.65 2.24 -6.10
CA ARG A 66 -13.04 2.61 -5.78
C ARG A 66 -13.44 3.96 -6.33
N ALA A 67 -12.59 4.98 -6.18
CA ALA A 67 -12.87 6.32 -6.68
C ALA A 67 -13.12 6.31 -8.19
N LEU A 68 -12.51 5.37 -8.92
CA LEU A 68 -12.72 5.15 -10.35
C LEU A 68 -14.03 4.39 -10.69
N GLY A 69 -14.76 3.86 -9.71
CA GLY A 69 -16.01 3.12 -9.91
C GLY A 69 -15.85 1.77 -10.61
N ASN A 70 -14.63 1.27 -10.79
CA ASN A 70 -14.36 0.04 -11.53
C ASN A 70 -14.41 -1.18 -10.60
N THR A 71 -15.61 -1.77 -10.46
CA THR A 71 -15.87 -2.91 -9.58
C THR A 71 -15.09 -4.18 -9.96
N PHE A 72 -14.81 -4.38 -11.25
CA PHE A 72 -13.98 -5.50 -11.73
C PHE A 72 -12.53 -5.34 -11.29
N LEU A 73 -11.95 -4.14 -11.50
CA LEU A 73 -10.60 -3.82 -11.07
C LEU A 73 -10.49 -3.95 -9.54
N LEU A 74 -11.47 -3.44 -8.81
CA LEU A 74 -11.52 -3.52 -7.36
C LEU A 74 -11.49 -4.98 -6.87
N ARG A 75 -12.36 -5.86 -7.41
CA ARG A 75 -12.38 -7.28 -7.02
C ARG A 75 -11.07 -7.99 -7.34
N SER A 76 -10.50 -7.69 -8.51
CA SER A 76 -9.19 -8.21 -8.92
C SER A 76 -8.09 -7.77 -7.97
N LEU A 77 -8.04 -6.48 -7.63
CA LEU A 77 -7.07 -5.89 -6.71
C LEU A 77 -7.16 -6.52 -5.32
N ARG A 78 -8.38 -6.67 -4.77
CA ARG A 78 -8.60 -7.30 -3.45
C ARG A 78 -8.05 -8.73 -3.42
N THR A 79 -8.30 -9.52 -4.47
CA THR A 79 -7.79 -10.89 -4.60
C THR A 79 -6.25 -10.94 -4.64
N ILE A 80 -5.63 -9.96 -5.30
CA ILE A 80 -4.17 -9.83 -5.35
C ILE A 80 -3.62 -9.40 -4.00
N ASN A 81 -4.24 -8.40 -3.35
CA ASN A 81 -3.81 -7.86 -2.06
C ASN A 81 -3.74 -8.95 -0.96
N GLU A 82 -4.70 -9.88 -0.94
CA GLU A 82 -4.65 -11.03 -0.02
C GLU A 82 -3.37 -11.86 -0.19
N ARG A 83 -2.88 -12.03 -1.42
CA ARG A 83 -1.67 -12.80 -1.72
C ARG A 83 -0.38 -12.02 -1.49
N LEU A 84 -0.45 -10.68 -1.54
CA LEU A 84 0.71 -9.80 -1.39
C LEU A 84 1.00 -9.38 0.05
N THR A 85 0.06 -9.60 0.98
CA THR A 85 0.17 -9.10 2.37
C THR A 85 1.51 -9.42 3.02
N LEU A 86 1.92 -10.70 3.02
CA LEU A 86 3.20 -11.12 3.60
C LEU A 86 4.42 -10.53 2.88
N PHE A 87 4.35 -10.41 1.55
CA PHE A 87 5.45 -9.82 0.77
C PHE A 87 5.59 -8.33 1.05
N ARG A 88 4.48 -7.60 1.18
CA ARG A 88 4.49 -6.18 1.57
C ARG A 88 5.09 -5.96 2.95
N MET A 89 4.74 -6.80 3.92
CA MET A 89 5.34 -6.75 5.26
C MET A 89 6.86 -6.91 5.19
N LEU A 90 7.35 -7.88 4.42
CA LEU A 90 8.79 -8.09 4.20
C LEU A 90 9.43 -6.92 3.43
N ASP A 91 8.76 -6.38 2.41
CA ASP A 91 9.25 -5.25 1.63
C ASP A 91 9.46 -4.02 2.52
N PHE A 92 8.52 -3.76 3.45
CA PHE A 92 8.58 -2.62 4.37
C PHE A 92 9.45 -2.84 5.61
N GLU A 93 10.11 -4.00 5.75
CA GLU A 93 11.27 -4.12 6.66
C GLU A 93 12.47 -3.32 6.16
N SER A 94 12.55 -3.04 4.85
CA SER A 94 13.60 -2.22 4.27
C SER A 94 13.24 -0.72 4.34
N PRO A 95 14.02 0.10 5.07
CA PRO A 95 13.75 1.55 5.14
C PRO A 95 13.81 2.24 3.77
N GLU A 96 14.72 1.79 2.89
CA GLU A 96 14.85 2.32 1.53
C GLU A 96 13.57 2.05 0.71
N ARG A 97 12.97 0.87 0.88
CA ARG A 97 11.72 0.53 0.19
C ARG A 97 10.55 1.33 0.73
N ALA A 98 10.44 1.48 2.05
CA ALA A 98 9.42 2.31 2.67
C ALA A 98 9.52 3.76 2.17
N GLU A 99 10.72 4.36 2.18
CA GLU A 99 10.94 5.72 1.69
C GLU A 99 10.56 5.86 0.20
N ARG A 100 10.99 4.91 -0.63
CA ARG A 100 10.68 4.90 -2.06
C ARG A 100 9.17 4.83 -2.31
N THR A 101 8.45 3.93 -1.63
CA THR A 101 6.99 3.81 -1.79
C THR A 101 6.27 5.09 -1.36
N CYS A 102 6.69 5.74 -0.26
CA CYS A 102 6.18 7.06 0.12
C CYS A 102 6.31 8.08 -1.01
N ARG A 103 7.50 8.20 -1.60
CA ARG A 103 7.76 9.14 -2.71
C ARG A 103 6.90 8.81 -3.94
N GLN A 104 6.74 7.53 -4.28
CA GLN A 104 5.91 7.08 -5.39
C GLN A 104 4.43 7.42 -5.17
N HIS A 105 3.91 7.20 -3.96
CA HIS A 105 2.53 7.54 -3.62
C HIS A 105 2.27 9.04 -3.64
N LEU A 106 3.19 9.84 -3.11
CA LEU A 106 3.12 11.30 -3.20
C LEU A 106 3.14 11.79 -4.65
N GLU A 107 3.96 11.19 -5.51
CA GLU A 107 3.99 11.54 -6.94
C GLU A 107 2.65 11.23 -7.63
N ILE A 108 2.08 10.04 -7.39
CA ILE A 108 0.76 9.68 -7.92
C ILE A 108 -0.30 10.70 -7.49
N LEU A 109 -0.31 11.06 -6.20
CA LEU A 109 -1.25 12.03 -5.65
C LEU A 109 -1.07 13.43 -6.25
N ASN A 110 0.18 13.90 -6.36
CA ASN A 110 0.50 15.18 -6.99
C ASN A 110 -0.04 15.26 -8.42
N ARG A 111 0.16 14.20 -9.22
CA ARG A 111 -0.34 14.10 -10.60
C ARG A 111 -1.86 14.12 -10.66
N ILE A 112 -2.52 13.38 -9.77
CA ILE A 112 -3.99 13.39 -9.66
C ILE A 112 -4.50 14.78 -9.31
N MET A 113 -3.90 15.45 -8.30
CA MET A 113 -4.29 16.80 -7.88
C MET A 113 -4.07 17.85 -8.98
N ALA A 114 -3.01 17.69 -9.77
CA ALA A 114 -2.73 18.51 -10.96
C ALA A 114 -3.64 18.20 -12.16
N LYS A 115 -4.54 17.20 -12.04
CA LYS A 115 -5.39 16.68 -13.13
C LYS A 115 -4.59 16.15 -14.33
N ASP A 116 -3.35 15.71 -14.09
CA ASP A 116 -2.48 15.08 -15.08
C ASP A 116 -2.75 13.57 -15.13
N ALA A 117 -3.77 13.18 -15.91
CA ALA A 117 -4.19 11.78 -16.01
C ALA A 117 -3.12 10.87 -16.64
N VAL A 118 -2.34 11.39 -17.58
CA VAL A 118 -1.27 10.62 -18.25
C VAL A 118 -0.12 10.39 -17.28
N GLY A 119 0.37 11.44 -16.62
CA GLY A 119 1.44 11.32 -15.63
C GLY A 119 1.03 10.50 -14.41
N ALA A 120 -0.23 10.60 -13.95
CA ALA A 120 -0.72 9.75 -12.86
C ALA A 120 -0.72 8.26 -13.23
N ARG A 121 -1.07 7.94 -14.48
CA ARG A 121 -1.03 6.56 -14.99
C ARG A 121 0.40 6.04 -15.08
N GLU A 122 1.34 6.85 -15.58
CA GLU A 122 2.75 6.49 -15.67
C GLU A 122 3.36 6.27 -14.27
N ALA A 123 3.11 7.18 -13.33
CA ALA A 123 3.58 7.04 -11.95
C ALA A 123 3.02 5.78 -11.26
N MET A 124 1.73 5.46 -11.47
CA MET A 124 1.13 4.22 -10.96
C MET A 124 1.77 2.97 -11.58
N TRP A 125 2.03 2.98 -12.89
CA TRP A 125 2.71 1.88 -13.57
C TRP A 125 4.11 1.63 -13.01
N GLU A 126 4.89 2.70 -12.83
CA GLU A 126 6.23 2.61 -12.25
C GLU A 126 6.21 2.11 -10.80
N ASN A 127 5.22 2.51 -10.00
CA ASN A 127 5.03 2.01 -8.64
C ASN A 127 4.82 0.49 -8.62
N ILE A 128 3.87 0.00 -9.42
CA ILE A 128 3.55 -1.43 -9.53
C ILE A 128 4.77 -2.23 -10.03
N GLU A 129 5.46 -1.73 -11.05
CA GLU A 129 6.62 -2.40 -11.63
C GLU A 129 7.82 -2.42 -10.67
N ALA A 130 8.02 -1.35 -9.89
CA ALA A 130 9.03 -1.30 -8.85
C ALA A 130 8.75 -2.31 -7.73
N GLY A 131 7.50 -2.49 -7.32
CA GLY A 131 7.09 -3.52 -6.35
C GLY A 131 7.32 -4.93 -6.90
N ARG A 132 6.85 -5.19 -8.13
CA ARG A 132 7.00 -6.49 -8.81
C ARG A 132 8.47 -6.92 -8.93
N ASN A 133 9.35 -6.00 -9.34
CA ASN A 133 10.78 -6.27 -9.48
C ASN A 133 11.44 -6.54 -8.14
N HIS A 134 11.01 -5.87 -7.08
CA HIS A 134 11.56 -6.07 -5.75
C HIS A 134 11.18 -7.43 -5.18
N ILE A 135 9.89 -7.82 -5.21
CA ILE A 135 9.43 -9.15 -4.79
C ILE A 135 10.20 -10.26 -5.53
N ARG A 136 10.40 -10.10 -6.84
CA ARG A 136 11.20 -11.04 -7.65
C ARG A 136 12.63 -11.17 -7.13
N SER A 137 13.27 -10.07 -6.72
CA SER A 137 14.61 -10.09 -6.14
C SER A 137 14.61 -10.79 -4.78
N THR A 138 13.68 -10.40 -3.89
CA THR A 138 13.56 -10.95 -2.54
C THR A 138 13.39 -12.47 -2.55
N ILE A 139 12.55 -13.01 -3.46
CA ILE A 139 12.38 -14.46 -3.64
C ILE A 139 13.67 -15.13 -4.11
N LYS A 140 14.37 -14.54 -5.10
CA LYS A 140 15.65 -15.07 -5.58
C LYS A 140 16.68 -15.13 -4.47
N ASP A 141 16.80 -14.08 -3.66
CA ASP A 141 17.76 -13.99 -2.57
C ASP A 141 17.43 -14.99 -1.45
N ALA A 142 16.14 -15.14 -1.12
CA ALA A 142 15.68 -16.12 -0.14
C ALA A 142 16.00 -17.57 -0.56
N LEU A 143 15.76 -17.89 -1.84
CA LEU A 143 16.12 -19.20 -2.40
C LEU A 143 17.64 -19.41 -2.36
N ALA A 144 18.44 -18.45 -2.83
CA ALA A 144 19.89 -18.54 -2.82
C ALA A 144 20.45 -18.78 -1.40
N ARG A 145 19.94 -18.05 -0.39
CA ARG A 145 20.32 -18.24 1.02
C ARG A 145 19.97 -19.65 1.53
N SER A 146 18.79 -20.18 1.17
CA SER A 146 18.37 -21.53 1.56
C SER A 146 19.27 -22.61 0.95
N TYR A 147 19.66 -22.46 -0.32
CA TYR A 147 20.58 -23.36 -1.00
C TYR A 147 21.99 -23.34 -0.38
N LEU A 148 22.49 -22.16 -0.01
CA LEU A 148 23.83 -22.01 0.59
C LEU A 148 23.89 -22.46 2.05
N LYS A 149 22.80 -22.36 2.81
CA LYS A 149 22.72 -22.79 4.21
C LYS A 149 22.63 -24.31 4.38
N LYS A 150 22.40 -25.06 3.29
CA LYS A 150 22.30 -26.53 3.27
C LYS A 150 23.64 -27.25 3.04
N ARG A 151 24.76 -26.54 3.12
CA ARG A 151 26.12 -27.06 2.88
C ARG A 151 26.99 -26.94 4.12
#